data_AF-Z9JHS2-F1
#
_entry.id   AF-Z9JHS2-F1
#
_cell.length_a   1.000
_cell.length_b   1.000
_cell.length_c   1.000
_cell.angle_alpha   90.00
_cell.angle_beta   90.00
_cell.angle_gamma   90.00
#
_symmetry.space_group_name_H-M   'P 1'
#
loop_
_entity.id
_entity.type
_entity.pdbx_description
1 polymer ?
#
loop_
_entity_poly.entity_id
_entity_poly.type
_entity_poly.pdbx_seq_one_letter_code
_entity_poly.pdbx_strand_id
1 'polypeptide(L)' 'MGFAFRKVLGKGYAEHPLNDTMEHSAAIAVLNPQGRPSGLIHPPCNAEKIAADLQKLAKETTL' A
#
# COMPACT_ATOMS: atom_id res chain seq x y z
N MET A 1 10.97 3.92 3.97
CA MET A 1 9.84 3.60 3.09
C MET A 1 10.24 2.46 2.20
N GLY A 2 9.53 1.34 2.23
CA GLY A 2 9.89 0.17 1.44
C GLY A 2 8.65 -0.51 0.90
N PHE A 3 8.72 -0.93 -0.36
CA PHE A 3 7.74 -1.83 -0.93
C PHE A 3 8.02 -3.22 -0.37
N ALA A 4 7.07 -3.76 0.40
CA ALA A 4 7.23 -5.07 1.01
C ALA A 4 6.81 -6.15 0.03
N PHE A 5 7.75 -6.98 -0.42
CA PHE A 5 7.45 -8.26 -1.02
C PHE A 5 7.32 -9.28 0.09
N ARG A 6 6.14 -9.88 0.25
CA ARG A 6 5.88 -10.88 1.29
C ARG A 6 5.60 -12.23 0.64
N LYS A 7 6.31 -13.26 1.10
CA LYS A 7 5.97 -14.66 0.80
C LYS A 7 4.63 -14.97 1.46
N VAL A 8 3.67 -15.46 0.68
CA VAL A 8 2.34 -15.84 1.15
C VAL A 8 2.03 -17.26 0.68
N LEU A 9 1.17 -17.95 1.43
CA LEU A 9 0.82 -19.33 1.11
C LEU A 9 0.04 -19.37 -0.22
N GLY A 10 0.49 -20.18 -1.17
CA GLY A 10 -0.19 -20.38 -2.44
C GLY A 10 -1.47 -21.22 -2.30
N LYS A 11 -2.31 -21.18 -3.32
CA LYS A 11 -3.47 -22.08 -3.40
C LYS A 11 -2.97 -23.52 -3.50
N GLY A 12 -3.21 -24.35 -2.48
CA GLY A 12 -2.74 -25.74 -2.40
C GLY A 12 -1.49 -25.94 -1.53
N TYR A 13 -1.07 -24.96 -0.72
CA TYR A 13 0.07 -25.11 0.20
C TYR A 13 -0.06 -26.30 1.17
N ALA A 14 -1.28 -26.65 1.58
CA ALA A 14 -1.55 -27.78 2.48
C ALA A 14 -1.17 -29.14 1.87
N GLU A 15 -1.24 -29.27 0.54
CA GLU A 15 -0.95 -30.50 -0.19
C GLU A 15 0.50 -30.50 -0.73
N HIS A 16 1.02 -29.31 -1.05
CA HIS A 16 2.37 -29.11 -1.57
C HIS A 16 3.07 -27.98 -0.78
N PRO A 17 3.87 -28.31 0.26
CA PRO A 17 4.48 -27.30 1.16
C PRO A 17 5.57 -26.42 0.51
N LEU A 18 5.88 -26.64 -0.77
CA LEU A 18 6.72 -25.77 -1.61
C LEU A 18 5.90 -24.82 -2.50
N ASN A 19 4.56 -24.86 -2.42
CA ASN A 19 3.67 -24.01 -3.20
C ASN A 19 3.44 -22.68 -2.47
N ASP A 20 4.52 -21.92 -2.31
CA ASP A 20 4.44 -20.54 -1.89
C ASP A 20 4.32 -19.60 -3.09
N THR A 21 3.63 -18.48 -2.89
CA THR A 21 3.54 -17.41 -3.87
C THR A 21 4.05 -16.12 -3.26
N MET A 22 4.31 -15.13 -4.10
CA MET A 22 4.66 -13.79 -3.65
C MET A 22 3.44 -12.90 -3.73
N GLU A 23 3.18 -12.14 -2.68
CA GLU A 23 2.22 -11.07 -2.77
C GLU A 23 2.80 -9.91 -3.58
N HIS A 24 2.21 -9.62 -4.75
CA HIS A 24 2.60 -8.54 -5.66
C HIS A 24 1.85 -7.25 -5.36
N SER A 25 1.60 -6.99 -4.09
CA SER A 25 0.76 -5.90 -3.66
C SER A 25 1.43 -4.56 -3.91
N ALA A 26 0.85 -3.77 -4.80
CA ALA A 26 1.30 -2.42 -5.07
C ALA A 26 0.96 -1.51 -3.87
N ALA A 27 1.98 -0.87 -3.29
CA ALA A 27 1.80 0.20 -2.33
C ALA A 27 1.72 1.56 -3.04
N ILE A 28 1.05 2.53 -2.44
CA ILE A 28 0.91 3.89 -2.99
C ILE A 28 1.79 4.84 -2.18
N ALA A 29 2.78 5.47 -2.82
CA ALA A 29 3.57 6.52 -2.19
C ALA A 29 2.80 7.85 -2.23
N VAL A 30 2.73 8.53 -1.09
CA VAL A 30 2.10 9.86 -0.99
C VAL A 30 3.21 10.90 -0.94
N LEU A 31 3.15 11.87 -1.85
CA LEU A 31 4.10 12.98 -1.93
C LEU A 31 3.41 14.28 -1.51
N ASN A 32 4.18 15.19 -0.92
CA ASN A 32 3.72 16.56 -0.69
C ASN A 32 3.81 17.40 -1.98
N PRO A 33 3.25 18.62 -2.03
CA PRO A 33 3.26 19.46 -3.22
C PRO A 33 4.65 19.81 -3.77
N GLN A 34 5.69 19.78 -2.93
CA GLN A 34 7.09 19.98 -3.34
C GLN A 34 7.75 18.68 -3.87
N GLY A 35 6.97 17.62 -4.06
CA GLY A 35 7.45 16.33 -4.57
C GLY A 35 8.22 15.49 -3.55
N ARG A 36 8.17 15.84 -2.25
CA ARG A 36 8.88 15.12 -1.19
C ARG A 36 8.00 14.01 -0.60
N PRO A 37 8.58 12.87 -0.15
CA PRO A 37 7.81 11.81 0.49
C PRO A 37 7.08 12.28 1.73
N SER A 38 5.77 12.04 1.78
CA SER A 38 4.89 12.37 2.90
C SER A 38 4.31 11.12 3.59
N GLY A 39 4.26 9.98 2.89
CA GLY A 39 3.65 8.76 3.43
C GLY A 39 3.71 7.57 2.46
N LEU A 40 3.29 6.41 2.95
CA LEU A 40 3.15 5.18 2.16
C LEU A 40 1.87 4.47 2.59
N ILE A 41 1.02 4.11 1.63
CA ILE A 41 -0.23 3.37 1.85
C ILE A 41 0.01 1.93 1.41
N HIS A 42 -0.09 1.00 2.37
CA HIS A 42 0.04 -0.43 2.11
C HIS A 42 -1.31 -1.08 1.83
N PRO A 43 -1.33 -2.16 1.01
CA PRO A 43 -2.54 -2.95 0.82
C PRO A 43 -3.09 -3.57 2.11
N PRO A 44 -4.41 -3.80 2.19
CA PRO A 44 -5.40 -3.57 1.13
C PRO A 44 -5.77 -2.09 0.95
N CYS A 45 -5.72 -1.60 -0.29
CA CYS A 45 -6.03 -0.21 -0.61
C CYS A 45 -7.56 0.02 -0.59
N ASN A 46 -8.06 0.75 0.39
CA ASN A 46 -9.46 1.17 0.45
C ASN A 46 -9.63 2.55 -0.18
N ALA A 47 -10.19 2.61 -1.38
CA ALA A 47 -10.29 3.84 -2.17
C ALA A 47 -11.04 4.98 -1.43
N GLU A 48 -12.14 4.67 -0.75
CA GLU A 48 -12.95 5.68 -0.06
C GLU A 48 -12.21 6.31 1.13
N LYS A 49 -11.54 5.49 1.94
CA LYS A 49 -10.72 5.98 3.05
C LYS A 49 -9.53 6.81 2.57
N ILE A 50 -8.84 6.32 1.53
CA ILE A 50 -7.71 7.05 0.93
C ILE A 50 -8.17 8.41 0.41
N ALA A 51 -9.31 8.47 -0.28
CA ALA A 51 -9.87 9.72 -0.78
C ALA A 51 -10.21 10.69 0.36
N ALA A 52 -10.85 10.21 1.44
CA ALA A 52 -11.17 11.02 2.60
C ALA A 52 -9.91 11.59 3.28
N ASP A 53 -8.88 10.77 3.45
CA ASP A 53 -7.61 11.19 4.06
C ASP A 53 -6.86 12.21 3.19
N LEU A 54 -6.82 12.01 1.87
CA LEU A 54 -6.21 12.96 0.93
C LEU A 54 -6.98 14.29 0.90
N GLN A 55 -8.31 14.27 0.96
CA GLN A 55 -9.12 15.49 1.08
C GLN A 55 -8.84 16.24 2.38
N LYS A 56 -8.65 15.52 3.50
CA LYS A 56 -8.28 16.13 4.78
C LYS A 56 -6.91 16.78 4.69
N LEU A 57 -5.91 16.07 4.17
CA LEU A 57 -4.54 16.57 3.95
C LEU A 57 -4.54 17.83 3.06
N ALA A 58 -5.32 17.83 1.98
CA ALA A 58 -5.42 18.99 1.09
C ALA A 58 -5.99 20.22 1.79
N LYS A 59 -7.00 20.06 2.65
CA LYS A 59 -7.58 21.17 3.43
C LYS A 59 -6.59 21.75 4.44
N GLU A 60 -5.85 20.89 5.15
CA GLU A 60 -4.83 21.32 6.11
C GLU A 60 -3.60 21.97 5.44
N THR A 61 -3.37 21.72 4.15
CA THR A 61 -2.24 22.26 3.38
C THR A 61 -2.52 23.64 2.76
N THR A 62 -3.69 24.23 2.99
CA THR A 62 -3.97 25.60 2.52
C THR A 62 -3.23 26.61 3.40
N LEU A 63 -2.04 27.03 2.93
CA LEU A 63 -1.28 28.20 3.38
C LEU A 63 -1.90 29.48 2.82
#